data_AF-F9WYV7-F1
#
_entry.id   AF-F9WYV7-F1
#
_cell.length_a   1.000
_cell.length_b   1.000
_cell.length_c   1.000
_cell.angle_alpha   90.00
_cell.angle_beta   90.00
_cell.angle_gamma   90.00
#
_symmetry.space_group_name_H-M   'P 1'
#
loop_
_entity.id
_entity.type
_entity.pdbx_description
1 polymer ?
#
loop_
_entity_poly.entity_id
_entity_poly.type
_entity_poly.pdbx_seq_one_letter_code
_entity_poly.pdbx_strand_id
1 'polypeptide(L)'
;MASPPTTPAYTSHSSTAAPTPRSETPFASSPAKRQKLVKDAAVFSRGTVRGQVNYPPYECSERSTSLTTQQQIELAQKHKEFSVYPSGSKGNFISCYVRHIPYSSEKKSFLNKTGRDAFDGTYLDHRRLV
;
A
#
# COMPACT_ATOMS: atom_id res chain seq x y z
N MET A 1 31.94 15.91 39.63
CA MET A 1 32.32 15.44 38.26
C MET A 1 31.68 14.08 38.07
N ALA A 2 30.75 13.93 37.12
CA ALA A 2 30.01 12.69 36.89
C ALA A 2 30.66 11.88 35.76
N SER A 3 30.87 10.59 35.97
CA SER A 3 31.52 9.66 35.04
C SER A 3 30.60 9.30 33.85
N PRO A 4 31.14 9.05 32.65
CA PRO A 4 30.35 8.64 31.49
C PRO A 4 29.86 7.17 31.60
N PRO A 5 28.75 6.82 30.92
CA PRO A 5 28.17 5.48 30.97
C PRO A 5 28.99 4.44 30.18
N THR A 6 29.13 3.23 30.74
CA THR A 6 29.79 2.08 30.12
C THR A 6 29.01 1.59 28.91
N THR A 7 29.52 1.83 27.70
CA THR A 7 28.97 1.24 26.46
C THR A 7 29.71 -0.08 26.20
N PRO A 8 29.02 -1.21 25.93
CA PRO A 8 29.71 -2.43 25.50
C PRO A 8 30.34 -2.23 24.12
N ALA A 9 31.57 -2.73 23.96
CA ALA A 9 32.35 -2.61 22.74
C ALA A 9 31.69 -3.31 21.54
N TYR A 10 31.69 -2.63 20.39
CA TYR A 10 31.25 -3.19 19.11
C TYR A 10 32.24 -4.27 18.64
N THR A 11 31.77 -5.51 18.51
CA THR A 11 32.59 -6.61 17.96
C THR A 11 32.41 -6.66 16.43
N SER A 12 33.44 -6.25 15.71
CA SER A 12 33.51 -6.43 14.26
C SER A 12 33.75 -7.91 13.97
N HIS A 13 32.69 -8.65 13.64
CA HIS A 13 32.81 -10.02 13.14
C HIS A 13 33.11 -9.97 11.63
N SER A 14 34.37 -10.18 11.26
CA SER A 14 34.77 -10.42 9.88
C SER A 14 34.38 -11.85 9.48
N SER A 15 33.28 -11.99 8.74
CA SER A 15 32.89 -13.26 8.15
C SER A 15 33.66 -13.48 6.85
N THR A 16 34.74 -14.27 6.89
CA THR A 16 35.41 -14.78 5.69
C THR A 16 34.51 -15.81 5.02
N ALA A 17 34.00 -15.50 3.82
CA ALA A 17 33.22 -16.44 3.01
C ALA A 17 34.15 -17.43 2.31
N ALA A 18 33.94 -18.73 2.55
CA ALA A 18 34.60 -19.81 1.82
C ALA A 18 34.04 -19.92 0.38
N PRO A 19 34.86 -20.27 -0.64
CA PRO A 19 34.39 -20.38 -2.02
C PRO A 19 33.64 -21.70 -2.23
N THR A 20 32.36 -21.62 -2.62
CA THR A 20 31.58 -22.77 -3.11
C THR A 20 31.73 -22.95 -4.64
N PRO A 21 31.81 -24.19 -5.14
CA PRO A 21 31.93 -24.45 -6.58
C PRO A 21 30.60 -24.18 -7.30
N ARG A 22 30.66 -23.43 -8.41
CA ARG A 22 29.50 -23.09 -9.24
C ARG A 22 29.13 -24.27 -10.15
N SER A 23 27.90 -24.76 -10.08
CA SER A 23 27.32 -25.61 -11.12
C SER A 23 26.88 -24.75 -12.31
N GLU A 24 27.28 -25.14 -13.52
CA GLU A 24 26.87 -24.53 -14.77
C GLU A 24 25.49 -25.07 -15.18
N THR A 25 24.47 -24.21 -15.15
CA THR A 25 23.12 -24.52 -15.63
C THR A 25 22.88 -23.76 -16.94
N PRO A 26 22.31 -24.40 -17.99
CA PRO A 26 22.14 -23.78 -19.31
C PRO A 26 21.23 -22.54 -19.29
N PHE A 27 21.56 -21.59 -20.16
CA PHE A 27 20.93 -20.27 -20.31
C PHE A 27 19.43 -20.35 -20.61
N ALA A 28 18.59 -20.28 -19.57
CA ALA A 28 17.19 -19.93 -19.73
C ALA A 28 17.09 -18.43 -20.06
N SER A 29 16.30 -18.09 -21.08
CA SER A 29 16.00 -16.71 -21.47
C SER A 29 15.61 -15.90 -20.23
N SER A 30 16.38 -14.85 -19.92
CA SER A 30 16.14 -14.02 -18.74
C SER A 30 14.70 -13.49 -18.76
N PRO A 31 13.90 -13.69 -17.69
CA PRO A 31 12.58 -13.09 -17.63
C PRO A 31 12.74 -11.57 -17.78
N ALA A 32 11.93 -10.97 -18.67
CA ALA A 32 11.91 -9.53 -18.91
C ALA A 32 12.00 -8.82 -17.55
N LYS A 33 13.03 -7.95 -17.40
CA LYS A 33 13.33 -7.26 -16.15
C LYS A 33 12.06 -6.59 -15.67
N ARG A 34 11.37 -7.20 -14.69
CA ARG A 34 10.23 -6.58 -14.01
C ARG A 34 10.74 -5.23 -13.52
N GLN A 35 10.27 -4.15 -14.14
CA GLN A 35 10.60 -2.80 -13.70
C GLN A 35 10.30 -2.76 -12.21
N LYS A 36 11.32 -2.44 -11.40
CA LYS A 36 11.14 -2.28 -9.97
C LYS A 36 10.11 -1.18 -9.80
N LEU A 37 8.88 -1.56 -9.47
CA LEU A 37 7.87 -0.60 -9.06
C LEU A 37 8.48 0.17 -7.90
N VAL A 38 8.66 1.47 -8.11
CA VAL A 38 9.06 2.39 -7.05
C VAL A 38 8.01 2.25 -5.97
N LYS A 39 8.44 1.99 -4.73
CA LYS A 39 7.54 1.70 -3.61
C LYS A 39 6.57 2.86 -3.32
N ASP A 40 6.87 4.04 -3.85
CA ASP A 40 6.20 5.30 -3.59
C ASP A 40 5.24 5.73 -4.71
N ALA A 41 5.03 4.91 -5.76
CA ALA A 41 4.06 5.21 -6.81
C ALA A 41 2.66 4.71 -6.42
N ALA A 42 1.65 5.58 -6.48
CA ALA A 42 0.27 5.19 -6.30
C ALA A 42 -0.17 4.21 -7.41
N VAL A 43 -0.50 2.96 -7.03
CA VAL A 43 -0.95 1.92 -7.95
C VAL A 43 -2.47 1.75 -7.85
N PHE A 44 -3.17 2.24 -8.86
CA PHE A 44 -4.62 2.11 -8.99
C PHE A 44 -5.00 0.87 -9.80
N SER A 45 -4.89 -0.30 -9.17
CA SER A 45 -5.38 -1.54 -9.76
C SER A 45 -6.87 -1.70 -9.49
N ARG A 46 -7.66 -1.91 -10.55
CA ARG A 46 -9.09 -2.20 -10.37
C ARG A 46 -9.27 -3.54 -9.68
N GLY A 47 -10.14 -3.56 -8.68
CA GLY A 47 -10.43 -4.72 -7.85
C GLY A 47 -11.88 -4.70 -7.37
N THR A 48 -12.36 -5.87 -6.95
CA THR A 48 -13.71 -6.04 -6.43
C THR A 48 -13.63 -6.47 -4.97
N VAL A 49 -14.52 -5.95 -4.12
CA VAL A 49 -14.59 -6.37 -2.72
C VAL A 49 -15.02 -7.83 -2.62
N ARG A 50 -14.41 -8.59 -1.70
CA ARG A 50 -14.83 -9.96 -1.40
C ARG A 50 -15.82 -9.97 -0.25
N GLY A 51 -17.10 -10.17 -0.56
CA GLY A 51 -18.19 -10.27 0.43
C GLY A 51 -18.84 -8.93 0.75
N GLN A 52 -19.55 -8.85 1.89
CA GLN A 52 -20.32 -7.66 2.24
C GLN A 52 -19.44 -6.50 2.72
N VAL A 53 -19.83 -5.29 2.31
CA VAL A 53 -19.22 -4.00 2.67
C VAL A 53 -20.11 -3.33 3.70
N ASN A 54 -19.64 -3.26 4.95
CA ASN A 54 -20.38 -2.60 6.03
C ASN A 54 -20.20 -1.08 6.02
N TYR A 55 -19.07 -0.62 5.48
CA TYR A 55 -18.69 0.79 5.43
C TYR A 55 -18.23 1.13 4.01
N PRO A 56 -19.13 1.60 3.13
CA PRO A 56 -18.75 1.99 1.78
C PRO A 56 -17.87 3.26 1.81
N PRO A 57 -16.94 3.42 0.85
CA PRO A 57 -16.17 4.65 0.72
C PRO A 57 -17.09 5.81 0.35
N TYR A 58 -16.78 6.99 0.84
CA TYR A 58 -17.46 8.22 0.45
C TYR A 58 -16.97 8.68 -0.93
N GLU A 59 -17.84 8.70 -1.93
CA GLU A 59 -17.46 9.10 -3.28
C GLU A 59 -17.55 10.63 -3.49
N CYS A 60 -16.62 11.20 -4.26
CA CYS A 60 -16.60 12.66 -4.53
C CYS A 60 -17.84 13.18 -5.28
N SER A 61 -18.58 12.29 -5.95
CA SER A 61 -19.84 12.61 -6.61
C SER A 61 -21.05 12.66 -5.66
N GLU A 62 -20.91 12.19 -4.42
CA GLU A 62 -21.99 12.19 -3.45
C GLU A 62 -22.19 13.58 -2.85
N ARG A 63 -23.45 13.95 -2.62
CA ARG A 63 -23.77 15.19 -1.91
C ARG A 63 -23.45 14.99 -0.43
N SER A 64 -22.45 15.72 0.04
CA SER A 64 -22.16 15.79 1.47
C SER A 64 -23.30 16.50 2.19
N THR A 65 -23.75 15.94 3.31
CA THR A 65 -24.71 16.60 4.21
C THR A 65 -24.08 17.78 4.96
N SER A 66 -22.75 17.81 5.05
CA SER A 66 -21.99 18.79 5.84
C SER A 66 -21.40 19.93 5.00
N LEU A 67 -21.48 19.87 3.67
CA LEU A 67 -20.92 20.89 2.78
C LEU A 67 -22.01 21.57 1.96
N THR A 68 -21.89 22.88 1.79
CA THR A 68 -22.73 23.62 0.86
C THR A 68 -22.39 23.26 -0.59
N THR A 69 -23.30 23.55 -1.51
CA THR A 69 -23.08 23.33 -2.96
C THR A 69 -21.81 24.04 -3.45
N GLN A 70 -21.54 25.25 -2.97
CA GLN A 70 -20.36 26.01 -3.37
C GLN A 70 -19.06 25.34 -2.89
N GLN A 71 -19.03 24.85 -1.65
CA GLN A 71 -17.87 24.14 -1.10
C GLN A 71 -17.61 22.82 -1.84
N GLN A 72 -18.65 22.12 -2.30
CA GLN A 72 -18.48 20.91 -3.10
C GLN A 72 -17.83 21.22 -4.46
N ILE A 73 -18.22 22.34 -5.09
CA ILE A 73 -17.62 22.79 -6.35
C ILE A 73 -16.14 23.14 -6.14
N GLU A 74 -15.82 23.89 -5.09
CA GLU A 74 -14.44 24.25 -4.75
C GLU A 74 -13.58 23.01 -4.48
N LEU A 75 -14.10 22.04 -3.73
CA LEU A 75 -13.43 20.78 -3.45
C LEU A 75 -13.13 20.01 -4.75
N ALA A 76 -14.10 19.94 -5.67
CA ALA A 76 -13.91 19.29 -6.97
C ALA A 76 -12.85 20.00 -7.83
N GLN A 77 -12.79 21.33 -7.78
CA GLN A 77 -11.75 22.12 -8.46
C GLN A 77 -10.37 21.81 -7.88
N LYS A 78 -10.24 21.78 -6.55
CA LYS A 78 -8.98 21.46 -5.86
C LYS A 78 -8.52 20.03 -6.13
N HIS A 79 -9.43 19.05 -6.16
CA HIS A 79 -9.11 17.68 -6.57
C HIS A 79 -8.51 17.62 -7.97
N LYS A 80 -9.03 18.41 -8.92
CA LYS A 80 -8.47 18.50 -10.27
C LYS A 80 -7.11 19.19 -10.28
N GLU A 81 -6.97 20.30 -9.55
CA GLU A 81 -5.73 21.08 -9.45
C GLU A 81 -4.56 20.23 -8.92
N PHE A 82 -4.79 19.47 -7.84
CA PHE A 82 -3.77 18.63 -7.22
C PHE A 82 -3.66 17.23 -7.82
N SER A 83 -4.40 16.93 -8.89
CA SER A 83 -4.42 15.61 -9.53
C SER A 83 -4.70 14.49 -8.51
N VAL A 84 -5.71 14.68 -7.66
CA VAL A 84 -6.15 13.69 -6.67
C VAL A 84 -6.93 12.59 -7.36
N TYR A 85 -6.46 11.35 -7.21
CA TYR A 85 -7.11 10.14 -7.73
C TYR A 85 -7.41 9.17 -6.58
N PRO A 86 -8.52 8.42 -6.63
CA PRO A 86 -9.58 8.45 -7.64
C PRO A 86 -10.53 9.64 -7.44
N SER A 87 -10.91 10.31 -8.53
CA SER A 87 -11.76 11.50 -8.48
C SER A 87 -13.26 11.21 -8.58
N GLY A 88 -13.67 9.94 -8.71
CA GLY A 88 -15.06 9.53 -8.98
C GLY A 88 -15.56 9.87 -10.39
N SER A 89 -14.86 10.75 -11.12
CA SER A 89 -15.24 11.14 -12.48
C SER A 89 -15.11 9.97 -13.46
N LYS A 90 -16.09 9.82 -14.35
CA LYS A 90 -16.13 8.79 -15.41
C LYS A 90 -16.03 7.35 -14.88
N GLY A 91 -16.61 7.08 -13.70
CA GLY A 91 -16.65 5.73 -13.12
C GLY A 91 -15.34 5.31 -12.45
N ASN A 92 -14.43 6.24 -12.15
CA ASN A 92 -13.23 5.96 -11.35
C ASN A 92 -13.53 6.19 -9.86
N PHE A 93 -14.49 5.43 -9.35
CA PHE A 93 -14.91 5.44 -7.95
C PHE A 93 -13.86 4.78 -7.03
N ILE A 94 -13.79 5.21 -5.78
CA ILE A 94 -12.87 4.65 -4.78
C ILE A 94 -13.14 3.16 -4.58
N SER A 95 -14.42 2.79 -4.59
CA SER A 95 -14.88 1.40 -4.54
C SER A 95 -14.33 0.50 -5.66
N CYS A 96 -13.90 1.05 -6.80
CA CYS A 96 -13.33 0.27 -7.91
C CYS A 96 -11.87 -0.13 -7.69
N TYR A 97 -11.17 0.41 -6.70
CA TYR A 97 -9.72 0.24 -6.49
C TYR A 97 -9.41 -0.49 -5.17
N VAL A 98 -10.21 -1.51 -4.86
CA VAL A 98 -10.04 -2.31 -3.64
C VAL A 98 -8.83 -3.22 -3.75
N ARG A 99 -8.01 -3.25 -2.70
CA ARG A 99 -6.84 -4.12 -2.61
C ARG A 99 -7.06 -5.21 -1.59
N HIS A 100 -6.71 -6.43 -1.98
CA HIS A 100 -6.62 -7.58 -1.10
C HIS A 100 -5.25 -7.61 -0.43
N ILE A 101 -5.23 -7.50 0.89
CA ILE A 101 -4.03 -7.48 1.73
C ILE A 101 -3.98 -8.80 2.50
N PRO A 102 -3.13 -9.75 2.10
CA PRO A 102 -2.98 -11.02 2.81
C PRO A 102 -2.58 -10.77 4.26
N TYR A 103 -3.24 -11.45 5.19
CA TYR A 103 -2.91 -11.35 6.60
C TYR A 103 -2.02 -12.52 7.01
N SER A 104 -0.69 -12.35 6.89
CA SER A 104 0.30 -13.38 7.24
C SER A 104 0.74 -13.29 8.71
N SER A 105 -0.20 -13.16 9.64
CA SER A 105 0.12 -13.23 11.07
C SER A 105 -0.04 -14.66 11.57
N GLU A 106 0.85 -15.11 12.46
CA GLU A 106 0.71 -16.39 13.19
C GLU A 106 -0.56 -16.43 14.04
N LYS A 107 -1.16 -15.26 14.30
CA LYS A 107 -2.38 -15.12 15.08
C LYS A 107 -3.62 -15.48 14.25
N LYS A 108 -4.03 -16.75 14.35
CA LYS A 108 -5.28 -17.29 13.75
C LYS A 108 -6.58 -16.65 14.25
N SER A 109 -6.52 -15.76 15.24
CA SER A 109 -7.72 -15.14 15.82
C SER A 109 -8.52 -14.32 14.81
N PHE A 110 -7.88 -13.77 13.78
CA PHE A 110 -8.59 -13.03 12.75
C PHE A 110 -9.46 -13.97 11.92
N LEU A 111 -8.84 -14.98 11.30
CA LEU A 111 -9.54 -16.01 10.52
C LEU A 111 -10.65 -16.69 11.33
N ASN A 112 -10.38 -17.08 12.58
CA ASN A 112 -11.37 -17.77 13.41
C ASN A 112 -12.59 -16.90 13.75
N LYS A 113 -12.43 -15.58 13.86
CA LYS A 113 -13.52 -14.66 14.21
C LYS A 113 -14.29 -14.15 12.99
N THR A 114 -13.61 -13.93 11.87
CA THR A 114 -14.18 -13.25 10.70
C THR A 114 -14.38 -14.18 9.50
N GLY A 115 -13.81 -15.39 9.52
CA GLY A 115 -13.79 -16.30 8.38
C GLY A 115 -12.92 -15.82 7.21
N ARG A 116 -12.13 -14.76 7.40
CA ARG A 116 -11.29 -14.15 6.35
C ARG A 116 -9.80 -14.34 6.66
N ASP A 117 -9.02 -14.65 5.63
CA ASP A 117 -7.54 -14.79 5.70
C ASP A 117 -6.80 -13.49 5.32
N ALA A 118 -7.54 -12.47 4.92
CA ALA A 118 -7.02 -11.20 4.42
C ALA A 118 -7.97 -10.04 4.72
N PHE A 119 -7.45 -8.82 4.59
CA PHE A 119 -8.23 -7.60 4.61
C PHE A 119 -8.45 -7.08 3.19
N ASP A 120 -9.68 -6.65 2.91
CA ASP A 120 -9.97 -5.84 1.73
C ASP A 120 -10.05 -4.38 2.16
N GLY A 121 -9.23 -3.53 1.54
CA GLY A 121 -9.19 -2.12 1.86
C GLY A 121 -8.83 -1.28 0.65
N THR A 122 -9.32 -0.04 0.62
CA THR A 122 -8.90 0.97 -0.35
C THR A 122 -7.74 1.75 0.26
N TYR A 123 -6.52 1.52 -0.22
CA TYR A 123 -5.34 2.27 0.21
C TYR A 123 -5.10 3.41 -0.78
N LEU A 124 -5.20 4.66 -0.31
CA LEU A 124 -4.57 5.80 -0.97
C LEU A 124 -3.18 5.92 -0.33
N ASP A 125 -2.14 5.44 -0.99
CA ASP A 125 -0.78 5.52 -0.46
C ASP A 125 -0.31 6.99 -0.49
N HIS A 126 -0.47 7.70 0.63
CA HIS A 126 -0.16 9.12 0.77
C HIS A 126 1.29 9.35 1.21
N ARG A 127 2.28 8.79 0.50
CA ARG A 127 3.69 9.12 0.77
C ARG A 127 4.15 10.31 -0.08
N ARG A 128 3.84 11.48 0.49
CA ARG A 128 4.35 12.85 0.29
C ARG A 128 4.02 13.60 -1.02
N LEU A 129 3.21 14.65 -0.86
CA LEU A 129 3.49 15.95 -1.50
C LEU A 129 4.75 16.52 -0.82
N VAL A 130 5.91 16.41 -1.47
CA VAL A 130 6.96 17.43 -1.78
C VAL A 130 8.18 16.66 -2.25
#